data_AF-A0AA37XHC8-F1
#
_entry.id   AF-A0AA37XHC8-F1
#
_cell.length_a   1.000
_cell.length_b   1.000
_cell.length_c   1.000
_cell.angle_alpha   90.00
_cell.angle_beta   90.00
_cell.angle_gamma   90.00
#
_symmetry.space_group_name_H-M   'P 1'
#
loop_
_entity.id
_entity.type
_entity.pdbx_description
1 polymer ?
#
loop_
_entity_poly.entity_id
_entity_poly.type
_entity_poly.pdbx_seq_one_letter_code
_entity_poly.pdbx_strand_id
1 'polypeptide(L)'
;MTEAHGPGIAALPDGADVVIVGGGHNALTAAAYLARAGRSVVLLEAADHVGGAAVSQRPFDGVDARLSRYSYLVSLLPRQVARDLGLDLTLVRRRYSSYTPDPGDPSRGLLVDGEADDDARRAAFDRVGAGDDVAAWTEWYDAVGLLARAIAPTLTQPLPARDDVAADLARAGGDAGRAIWRDVVERPIGEAIERRFRSDLVRGVVATDALIGTFADLDSDLAANRCYLYHVIGGGTGDWDVPVGGMGAVSGALAAAARDGGAQLVTSARVSAVTPGVR
;
A
#
# COMPACT_ATOMS: atom_id res chain seq x y z
N MET A 1 -19.26 -43.36 16.22
CA MET A 1 -18.38 -42.21 15.94
C MET A 1 -19.27 -41.10 15.42
N THR A 2 -19.63 -40.18 16.30
CA THR A 2 -20.44 -39.01 16.01
C THR A 2 -19.54 -37.97 15.34
N GLU A 3 -19.76 -37.68 14.07
CA GLU A 3 -19.15 -36.53 13.40
C GLU A 3 -19.67 -35.26 14.09
N ALA A 4 -18.79 -34.62 14.86
CA ALA A 4 -19.05 -33.30 15.41
C ALA A 4 -19.27 -32.35 14.22
N HIS A 5 -20.52 -31.94 14.03
CA HIS A 5 -20.85 -30.85 13.12
C HIS A 5 -20.08 -29.63 13.61
N GLY A 6 -19.16 -29.14 12.78
CA GLY A 6 -18.51 -27.84 13.01
C GLY A 6 -19.56 -26.75 13.25
N PRO A 7 -19.17 -25.60 13.81
CA PRO A 7 -20.08 -24.50 14.05
C PRO A 7 -20.89 -24.24 12.77
N GLY A 8 -22.21 -24.39 12.87
CA GLY A 8 -23.09 -24.36 11.70
C GLY A 8 -22.89 -23.07 10.92
N ILE A 9 -22.70 -23.18 9.61
CA ILE A 9 -22.64 -22.02 8.71
C ILE A 9 -23.93 -21.22 8.93
N ALA A 10 -23.81 -19.91 9.14
CA ALA A 10 -24.97 -19.03 9.24
C ALA A 10 -25.87 -19.24 8.02
N ALA A 11 -27.19 -19.30 8.24
CA ALA A 11 -28.15 -19.53 7.17
C ALA A 11 -27.93 -18.53 6.03
N LEU A 12 -27.66 -19.06 4.83
CA LEU A 12 -27.54 -18.26 3.62
C LEU A 12 -28.93 -17.78 3.19
N PRO A 13 -29.06 -16.57 2.62
CA PRO A 13 -30.32 -16.14 2.06
C PRO A 13 -30.64 -16.94 0.79
N ASP A 14 -31.94 -17.08 0.49
CA ASP A 14 -32.42 -17.80 -0.70
C ASP A 14 -31.98 -17.15 -2.02
N GLY A 15 -31.58 -15.87 -1.99
CA GLY A 15 -31.04 -15.14 -3.13
C GLY A 15 -30.39 -13.81 -2.75
N ALA A 16 -29.53 -13.30 -3.64
CA ALA A 16 -28.88 -12.00 -3.54
C ALA A 16 -28.58 -11.44 -4.94
N ASP A 17 -28.56 -10.11 -5.08
CA ASP A 17 -28.15 -9.44 -6.32
C ASP A 17 -26.67 -9.68 -6.63
N VAL A 18 -25.84 -9.74 -5.57
CA VAL A 18 -24.39 -9.94 -5.69
C VAL A 18 -23.89 -10.93 -4.64
N VAL A 19 -23.15 -11.94 -5.09
CA VAL A 19 -22.38 -12.84 -4.23
C VAL A 19 -20.88 -12.54 -4.43
N ILE A 20 -20.18 -12.24 -3.34
CA ILE A 20 -18.73 -11.99 -3.33
C ILE A 20 -18.04 -13.18 -2.67
N VAL A 21 -17.06 -13.77 -3.35
CA VAL A 21 -16.28 -14.90 -2.83
C VAL A 21 -14.92 -14.41 -2.36
N GLY A 22 -14.63 -14.62 -1.08
CA GLY A 22 -13.48 -14.10 -0.36
C GLY A 22 -13.83 -12.86 0.47
N GLY A 23 -13.26 -12.78 1.68
CA GLY A 23 -13.45 -11.75 2.69
C GLY A 23 -12.23 -10.88 2.93
N GLY A 24 -11.35 -10.75 1.93
CA GLY A 24 -10.23 -9.80 1.97
C GLY A 24 -10.69 -8.34 1.98
N HIS A 25 -9.79 -7.40 2.29
CA HIS A 25 -10.09 -5.96 2.34
C HIS A 25 -10.75 -5.43 1.05
N ASN A 26 -10.31 -5.86 -0.14
CA ASN A 26 -10.94 -5.46 -1.40
C ASN A 26 -12.40 -5.92 -1.52
N ALA A 27 -12.68 -7.15 -1.08
CA ALA A 27 -14.03 -7.70 -1.09
C ALA A 27 -14.94 -6.98 -0.09
N LEU A 28 -14.41 -6.63 1.09
CA LEU A 28 -15.13 -5.82 2.09
C LEU A 28 -15.44 -4.42 1.57
N THR A 29 -14.49 -3.76 0.90
CA THR A 29 -14.71 -2.47 0.24
C THR A 29 -15.81 -2.56 -0.82
N ALA A 30 -15.73 -3.56 -1.70
CA ALA A 30 -16.74 -3.77 -2.74
C ALA A 30 -18.13 -4.05 -2.14
N ALA A 31 -18.21 -4.91 -1.12
CA ALA A 31 -19.44 -5.20 -0.41
C ALA A 31 -20.07 -3.94 0.20
N ALA A 32 -19.27 -3.07 0.82
CA ALA A 32 -19.74 -1.82 1.41
C ALA A 32 -20.32 -0.86 0.37
N TYR A 33 -19.64 -0.66 -0.76
CA TYR A 33 -20.17 0.21 -1.81
C TYR A 33 -21.44 -0.35 -2.45
N LEU A 34 -21.47 -1.65 -2.77
CA LEU A 34 -22.63 -2.29 -3.40
C LEU A 34 -23.86 -2.29 -2.48
N ALA A 35 -23.66 -2.60 -1.20
CA ALA A 35 -24.75 -2.59 -0.23
C ALA A 35 -25.31 -1.17 -0.01
N ARG A 36 -24.43 -0.16 0.09
CA ARG A 36 -24.86 1.26 0.14
C ARG A 36 -25.56 1.74 -1.13
N ALA A 37 -25.29 1.11 -2.27
CA ALA A 37 -26.02 1.34 -3.52
C ALA A 37 -27.38 0.61 -3.56
N GLY A 38 -27.80 -0.02 -2.47
CA GLY A 38 -29.10 -0.69 -2.33
C GLY A 38 -29.15 -2.10 -2.91
N ARG A 39 -27.99 -2.72 -3.19
CA ARG A 39 -27.93 -4.13 -3.63
C ARG A 39 -27.98 -5.06 -2.43
N SER A 40 -28.69 -6.17 -2.57
CA SER A 40 -28.56 -7.30 -1.64
C SER A 40 -27.22 -8.00 -1.90
N VAL A 41 -26.33 -7.98 -0.91
CA VAL A 41 -24.96 -8.49 -1.02
C VAL A 41 -24.70 -9.58 0.01
N VAL A 42 -24.18 -10.70 -0.45
CA VAL A 42 -23.65 -11.78 0.40
C VAL A 42 -22.17 -11.95 0.11
N LEU A 43 -21.35 -11.84 1.14
CA LEU A 43 -19.93 -12.15 1.08
C LEU A 43 -19.66 -13.47 1.79
N LEU A 44 -18.96 -14.38 1.13
CA LEU A 44 -18.60 -15.70 1.63
C LEU A 44 -17.08 -15.78 1.84
N GLU A 45 -16.64 -16.03 3.06
CA GLU A 45 -15.24 -16.21 3.42
C GLU A 45 -15.00 -17.62 3.98
N ALA A 46 -13.94 -18.28 3.52
CA ALA A 46 -13.61 -19.65 3.89
C ALA A 46 -13.04 -19.75 5.31
N ALA A 47 -12.29 -18.74 5.76
CA ALA A 47 -11.82 -18.61 7.13
C ALA A 47 -12.96 -18.23 8.08
N ASP A 48 -12.75 -18.44 9.38
CA ASP A 48 -13.67 -18.03 10.44
C ASP A 48 -13.70 -16.50 10.69
N HIS A 49 -12.85 -15.74 10.01
CA HIS A 49 -12.71 -14.30 10.10
C HIS A 49 -12.55 -13.65 8.72
N VAL A 50 -12.87 -12.37 8.63
CA VAL A 50 -12.63 -11.53 7.44
C VAL A 50 -11.33 -10.72 7.59
N GLY A 51 -10.85 -10.17 6.47
CA GLY A 51 -9.71 -9.26 6.38
C GLY A 51 -8.61 -9.74 5.43
N GLY A 52 -8.54 -11.05 5.14
CA GLY A 52 -7.53 -11.63 4.26
C GLY A 52 -6.10 -11.31 4.73
N ALA A 53 -5.28 -10.72 3.85
CA ALA A 53 -3.92 -10.29 4.21
C ALA A 53 -3.85 -9.10 5.18
N ALA A 54 -4.96 -8.37 5.35
CA ALA A 54 -5.06 -7.20 6.22
C ALA A 54 -5.65 -7.56 7.60
N VAL A 55 -5.07 -8.58 8.23
CA VAL A 55 -5.47 -9.06 9.56
C VAL A 55 -4.36 -8.85 10.58
N SER A 56 -4.75 -8.74 11.85
CA SER A 56 -3.82 -8.70 12.97
C SER A 56 -4.11 -9.82 13.97
N GLN A 57 -3.05 -10.34 14.60
CA GLN A 57 -3.10 -11.40 15.59
C GLN A 57 -2.48 -10.97 16.91
N ARG A 58 -2.78 -11.70 17.99
CA ARG A 58 -2.10 -11.60 19.27
C ARG A 58 -1.20 -12.84 19.42
N PRO A 59 0.03 -12.82 18.86
CA PRO A 59 0.86 -14.03 18.82
C PRO A 59 1.52 -14.37 20.15
N PHE A 60 1.44 -13.48 21.14
CA PHE A 60 2.09 -13.64 22.43
C PHE A 60 1.05 -13.66 23.56
N ASP A 61 0.92 -14.79 24.23
CA ASP A 61 -0.01 -14.96 25.34
C ASP A 61 0.30 -13.98 26.48
N GLY A 62 -0.73 -13.33 26.99
CA GLY A 62 -0.62 -12.35 28.08
C GLY A 62 -0.04 -10.99 27.68
N VAL A 63 0.36 -10.80 26.41
CA VAL A 63 0.83 -9.50 25.91
C VAL A 63 -0.26 -8.85 25.07
N ASP A 64 -0.63 -7.62 25.40
CA ASP A 64 -1.59 -6.82 24.62
C ASP A 64 -0.93 -6.23 23.35
N ALA A 65 -0.33 -7.10 22.54
CA ALA A 65 0.31 -6.76 21.28
C ALA A 65 -0.49 -7.35 20.12
N ARG A 66 -1.10 -6.48 19.31
CA ARG A 66 -1.86 -6.85 18.11
C ARG A 66 -1.01 -6.58 16.87
N LEU A 67 -0.38 -7.63 16.34
CA LEU A 67 0.57 -7.56 15.23
C LEU A 67 -0.09 -7.89 13.90
N SER A 68 0.15 -7.05 12.89
CA SER A 68 -0.32 -7.29 11.52
C SER A 68 0.46 -8.43 10.86
N ARG A 69 -0.21 -9.33 10.13
CA ARG A 69 0.40 -10.60 9.69
C ARG A 69 1.13 -10.53 8.35
N TYR A 70 0.51 -9.94 7.34
CA TYR A 70 1.02 -9.92 5.95
C TYR A 70 1.15 -8.51 5.42
N SER A 71 0.07 -7.73 5.50
CA SER A 71 0.14 -6.28 5.37
C SER A 71 0.39 -5.67 6.73
N TYR A 72 1.21 -4.62 6.82
CA TYR A 72 1.57 -3.98 8.10
C TYR A 72 1.61 -2.45 8.04
N LEU A 73 1.39 -1.86 6.87
CA LEU A 73 1.38 -0.42 6.63
C LEU A 73 0.25 -0.05 5.66
N VAL A 74 -0.19 1.21 5.75
CA VAL A 74 -1.21 1.80 4.88
C VAL A 74 -0.58 2.97 4.12
N SER A 75 -0.55 2.86 2.80
CA SER A 75 -0.04 3.90 1.88
C SER A 75 -1.03 4.16 0.74
N LEU A 76 -1.57 3.09 0.16
CA LEU A 76 -2.48 3.14 -0.99
C LEU A 76 -3.95 2.92 -0.66
N LEU A 77 -4.39 3.21 0.56
CA LEU A 77 -5.82 3.36 0.85
C LEU A 77 -6.25 4.76 0.39
N PRO A 78 -7.06 4.90 -0.67
CA PRO A 78 -7.45 6.22 -1.15
C PRO A 78 -8.28 6.96 -0.08
N ARG A 79 -7.95 8.21 0.20
CA ARG A 79 -8.70 9.06 1.15
C ARG A 79 -10.19 9.17 0.77
N GLN A 80 -10.48 9.13 -0.53
CA GLN A 80 -11.85 9.08 -1.03
C GLN A 80 -12.58 7.85 -0.51
N VAL A 81 -12.00 6.65 -0.58
CA VAL A 81 -12.64 5.41 -0.10
C VAL A 81 -12.89 5.48 1.41
N ALA A 82 -11.90 5.92 2.18
CA ALA A 82 -12.05 6.05 3.64
C ALA A 82 -13.17 7.03 4.01
N ARG A 83 -13.24 8.19 3.34
CA ARG A 83 -14.29 9.19 3.56
C ARG A 83 -15.66 8.69 3.10
N ASP A 84 -15.74 8.14 1.90
CA ASP A 84 -16.99 7.69 1.30
C ASP A 84 -17.65 6.66 2.22
N LEU A 85 -16.89 5.68 2.69
CA LEU A 85 -17.35 4.61 3.57
C LEU A 85 -17.42 4.99 5.06
N GLY A 86 -17.01 6.20 5.43
CA GLY A 86 -17.02 6.66 6.82
C GLY A 86 -16.14 5.82 7.74
N LEU A 87 -14.97 5.38 7.27
CA LEU A 87 -14.10 4.47 8.03
C LEU A 87 -13.53 5.18 9.27
N ASP A 88 -13.83 4.63 10.44
CA ASP A 88 -13.21 5.04 11.70
C ASP A 88 -11.81 4.42 11.81
N LEU A 89 -10.82 5.16 11.32
CA LEU A 89 -9.41 4.73 11.27
C LEU A 89 -8.50 5.83 11.78
N THR A 90 -7.71 5.50 12.80
CA THR A 90 -6.57 6.32 13.21
C THR A 90 -5.31 5.77 12.56
N LEU A 91 -4.70 6.57 11.70
CA LEU A 91 -3.42 6.27 11.04
C LEU A 91 -2.33 7.16 11.65
N VAL A 92 -1.20 6.56 12.02
CA VAL A 92 -0.06 7.24 12.65
C VAL A 92 1.11 7.27 11.68
N ARG A 93 1.71 8.45 11.53
CA ARG A 93 2.89 8.65 10.69
C ARG A 93 4.09 7.90 11.25
N ARG A 94 4.82 7.23 10.36
CA ARG A 94 6.17 6.76 10.65
C ARG A 94 7.17 7.89 10.48
N ARG A 95 7.82 8.28 11.57
CA ARG A 95 8.95 9.21 11.54
C ARG A 95 10.16 8.62 10.81
N TYR A 96 10.55 7.39 11.19
CA TYR A 96 11.70 6.72 10.60
C TYR A 96 11.26 5.78 9.48
N SER A 97 11.71 6.06 8.25
CA SER A 97 11.37 5.27 7.07
C SER A 97 12.19 3.99 6.99
N SER A 98 13.49 4.06 7.27
CA SER A 98 14.39 2.91 7.24
C SER A 98 15.67 3.17 8.04
N TYR A 99 16.32 2.08 8.44
CA TYR A 99 17.70 2.08 8.88
C TYR A 99 18.45 1.01 8.09
N THR A 100 19.51 1.41 7.41
CA THR A 100 20.33 0.52 6.59
C THR A 100 21.75 0.47 7.15
N PRO A 101 22.17 -0.66 7.74
CA PRO A 101 23.55 -0.85 8.18
C PRO A 101 24.52 -0.72 7.00
N ASP A 102 25.70 -0.17 7.24
CA ASP A 102 26.75 -0.15 6.22
C ASP A 102 27.44 -1.52 6.14
N PRO A 103 27.41 -2.20 4.97
CA PRO A 103 28.10 -3.49 4.81
C PRO A 103 29.62 -3.41 5.02
N GLY A 104 30.24 -2.25 4.77
CA GLY A 104 31.68 -2.03 4.95
C GLY A 104 32.09 -1.76 6.40
N ASP A 105 31.15 -1.28 7.22
CA ASP A 105 31.32 -1.08 8.66
C ASP A 105 29.96 -1.16 9.37
N PRO A 106 29.57 -2.33 9.90
CA PRO A 106 28.26 -2.50 10.53
C PRO A 106 28.04 -1.68 11.81
N SER A 107 29.06 -0.97 12.32
CA SER A 107 28.92 -0.05 13.46
C SER A 107 28.23 1.26 13.09
N ARG A 108 28.14 1.57 11.79
CA ARG A 108 27.44 2.74 11.24
C ARG A 108 26.31 2.32 10.29
N GLY A 109 25.42 3.26 10.00
CA GLY A 109 24.30 3.03 9.10
C GLY A 109 23.54 4.31 8.80
N LEU A 110 22.81 4.28 7.69
CA LEU A 110 21.98 5.39 7.24
C LEU A 110 20.59 5.27 7.86
N LEU A 111 20.24 6.21 8.73
CA LEU A 111 18.89 6.37 9.27
C LEU A 111 18.14 7.40 8.43
N VAL A 112 17.08 6.97 7.76
CA VAL A 112 16.19 7.87 7.02
C VAL A 112 15.08 8.33 7.97
N ASP A 113 15.23 9.56 8.47
CA ASP A 113 14.24 10.25 9.30
C ASP A 113 13.46 11.26 8.44
N GLY A 114 12.15 11.02 8.29
CA GLY A 114 11.24 11.86 7.52
C GLY A 114 10.93 13.20 8.20
N GLU A 115 11.26 13.34 9.49
CA GLU A 115 11.09 14.59 10.26
C GLU A 115 12.44 15.28 10.54
N ALA A 116 13.55 14.75 10.02
CA ALA A 116 14.85 15.40 10.17
C ALA A 116 14.89 16.75 9.43
N ASP A 117 15.42 17.76 10.11
CA ASP A 117 15.90 18.98 9.48
C ASP A 117 17.15 18.71 8.62
N ASP A 118 17.60 19.74 7.91
CA ASP A 118 18.70 19.61 6.95
C ASP A 118 20.02 19.22 7.62
N ASP A 119 20.28 19.71 8.84
CA ASP A 119 21.50 19.41 9.60
C ASP A 119 21.51 17.96 10.08
N ALA A 120 20.40 17.48 10.65
CA ALA A 120 20.24 16.10 11.09
C ALA A 120 20.31 15.12 9.92
N ARG A 121 19.71 15.46 8.77
CA ARG A 121 19.81 14.67 7.54
C ARG A 121 21.24 14.61 7.04
N ARG A 122 21.93 15.76 6.94
CA ARG A 122 23.34 15.80 6.54
C ARG A 122 24.21 14.94 7.45
N ALA A 123 24.06 15.08 8.76
CA ALA A 123 24.77 14.27 9.74
C ALA A 123 24.51 12.76 9.56
N ALA A 124 23.30 12.36 9.14
CA ALA A 124 22.98 10.96 8.86
C ALA A 124 23.71 10.39 7.65
N PHE A 125 23.83 11.17 6.59
CA PHE A 125 24.57 10.80 5.39
C PHE A 125 26.09 10.83 5.63
N ASP A 126 26.59 11.84 6.36
CA ASP A 126 28.00 11.95 6.73
C ASP A 126 28.48 10.76 7.56
N ARG A 127 27.63 10.23 8.45
CA ARG A 127 27.94 9.02 9.24
C ARG A 127 28.33 7.82 8.38
N VAL A 128 27.81 7.71 7.17
CA VAL A 128 28.13 6.62 6.22
C VAL A 128 29.00 7.09 5.05
N GLY A 129 29.60 8.28 5.15
CA GLY A 129 30.44 8.85 4.10
C GLY A 129 29.69 9.24 2.83
N ALA A 130 28.37 9.47 2.92
CA ALA A 130 27.50 9.79 1.78
C ALA A 130 27.03 11.26 1.78
N GLY A 131 27.71 12.16 2.47
CA GLY A 131 27.32 13.58 2.60
C GLY A 131 27.08 14.30 1.26
N ASP A 132 27.80 13.90 0.22
CA ASP A 132 27.66 14.43 -1.15
C ASP A 132 26.29 14.12 -1.79
N ASP A 133 25.60 13.07 -1.33
CA ASP A 133 24.31 12.65 -1.90
C ASP A 133 23.10 13.39 -1.31
N VAL A 134 23.29 14.20 -0.26
CA VAL A 134 22.18 14.87 0.46
C VAL A 134 21.37 15.79 -0.47
N ALA A 135 22.05 16.57 -1.31
CA ALA A 135 21.37 17.47 -2.26
C ALA A 135 20.59 16.66 -3.32
N ALA A 136 21.23 15.62 -3.87
CA ALA A 136 20.61 14.75 -4.87
C ALA A 136 19.39 14.01 -4.30
N TRP A 137 19.45 13.60 -3.04
CA TRP A 137 18.36 12.99 -2.28
C TRP A 137 17.17 13.93 -2.14
N THR A 138 17.38 15.15 -1.63
CA THR A 138 16.30 16.12 -1.44
C THR A 138 15.58 16.41 -2.76
N GLU A 139 16.34 16.78 -3.78
CA GLU A 139 15.80 17.05 -5.11
C GLU A 139 15.09 15.82 -5.73
N TRP A 140 15.55 14.58 -5.48
CA TRP A 140 14.89 13.37 -5.95
C TRP A 140 13.52 13.19 -5.30
N TYR A 141 13.46 13.27 -3.97
CA TYR A 141 12.21 13.06 -3.24
C TYR A 141 11.21 14.22 -3.40
N ASP A 142 11.69 15.45 -3.66
CA ASP A 142 10.83 16.55 -4.09
C ASP A 142 10.16 16.25 -5.44
N ALA A 143 10.92 15.72 -6.39
CA ALA A 143 10.43 15.34 -7.71
C ALA A 143 9.49 14.12 -7.65
N VAL A 144 9.80 13.12 -6.83
CA VAL A 144 8.90 11.99 -6.52
C VAL A 144 7.61 12.50 -5.88
N GLY A 145 7.67 13.50 -5.00
CA GLY A 145 6.48 14.14 -4.43
C GLY A 145 5.61 14.83 -5.49
N LEU A 146 6.21 15.46 -6.50
CA LEU A 146 5.46 16.00 -7.65
C LEU A 146 4.74 14.89 -8.42
N LEU A 147 5.45 13.79 -8.71
CA LEU A 147 4.89 12.62 -9.38
C LEU A 147 3.73 12.01 -8.57
N ALA A 148 3.90 11.84 -7.25
CA ALA A 148 2.88 11.31 -6.35
C ALA A 148 1.61 12.14 -6.37
N ARG A 149 1.72 13.48 -6.28
CA ARG A 149 0.56 14.39 -6.33
C ARG A 149 -0.19 14.32 -7.66
N ALA A 150 0.51 14.09 -8.77
CA ALA A 150 -0.11 13.94 -10.08
C ALA A 150 -0.81 12.58 -10.26
N ILE A 151 -0.20 11.49 -9.78
CA ILE A 151 -0.70 10.13 -10.04
C ILE A 151 -1.73 9.67 -9.02
N ALA A 152 -1.57 9.98 -7.73
CA ALA A 152 -2.45 9.43 -6.69
C ALA A 152 -3.95 9.70 -6.91
N PRO A 153 -4.40 10.89 -7.38
CA PRO A 153 -5.82 11.13 -7.67
C PRO A 153 -6.38 10.25 -8.78
N THR A 154 -5.53 9.81 -9.72
CA THR A 154 -5.96 9.02 -10.88
C THR A 154 -6.41 7.60 -10.50
N LEU A 155 -5.98 7.10 -9.34
CA LEU A 155 -6.31 5.75 -8.85
C LEU A 155 -7.81 5.53 -8.58
N THR A 156 -8.58 6.60 -8.39
CA THR A 156 -10.04 6.55 -8.20
C THR A 156 -10.82 7.28 -9.29
N GLN A 157 -10.17 7.61 -10.41
CA GLN A 157 -10.75 8.28 -11.56
C GLN A 157 -10.74 7.34 -12.79
N PRO A 158 -11.50 7.68 -13.86
CA PRO A 158 -11.31 7.03 -15.15
C PRO A 158 -9.83 7.06 -15.54
N LEU A 159 -9.32 5.95 -16.08
CA LEU A 159 -7.91 5.82 -16.46
C LEU A 159 -7.53 6.94 -17.46
N PRO A 160 -6.66 7.89 -17.07
CA PRO A 160 -6.25 8.96 -17.98
C PRO A 160 -5.33 8.42 -19.06
N ALA A 161 -5.24 9.14 -20.19
CA ALA A 161 -4.24 8.84 -21.18
C ALA A 161 -2.84 9.16 -20.63
N ARG A 162 -1.88 8.33 -20.99
CA ARG A 162 -0.48 8.45 -20.55
C ARG A 162 0.10 9.85 -20.80
N ASP A 163 -0.11 10.37 -22.00
CA ASP A 163 0.50 11.64 -22.43
C ASP A 163 -0.14 12.85 -21.75
N ASP A 164 -1.40 12.75 -21.33
CA ASP A 164 -2.08 13.78 -20.53
C ASP A 164 -1.44 13.88 -19.15
N VAL A 165 -1.19 12.75 -18.48
CA VAL A 165 -0.51 12.72 -17.17
C VAL A 165 0.91 13.28 -17.28
N ALA A 166 1.64 12.91 -18.33
CA ALA A 166 2.98 13.42 -18.60
C ALA A 166 2.97 14.95 -18.81
N ALA A 167 2.01 15.46 -19.60
CA ALA A 167 1.85 16.89 -19.87
C ALA A 167 1.46 17.66 -18.61
N ASP A 168 0.58 17.12 -17.78
CA ASP A 168 0.16 17.71 -16.52
C ASP A 168 1.32 17.81 -15.53
N LEU A 169 2.11 16.74 -15.41
CA LEU A 169 3.30 16.74 -14.57
C LEU A 169 4.37 17.72 -15.08
N ALA A 170 4.58 17.79 -16.40
CA ALA A 170 5.48 18.76 -17.01
C ALA A 170 5.01 20.21 -16.79
N ARG A 171 3.69 20.47 -16.78
CA ARG A 171 3.12 21.79 -16.49
C ARG A 171 3.28 22.17 -15.02
N ALA A 172 3.10 21.21 -14.11
CA ALA A 172 3.22 21.42 -12.68
C ALA A 172 4.68 21.57 -12.21
N GLY A 173 5.61 20.79 -12.79
CA GLY A 173 6.99 20.68 -12.33
C GLY A 173 8.06 21.18 -13.31
N GLY A 174 7.69 21.70 -14.49
CA GLY A 174 8.64 22.16 -15.49
C GLY A 174 9.62 21.06 -15.91
N ASP A 175 10.92 21.37 -15.89
CA ASP A 175 11.99 20.40 -16.21
C ASP A 175 12.07 19.27 -15.20
N ALA A 176 11.82 19.53 -13.91
CA ALA A 176 11.79 18.48 -12.88
C ALA A 176 10.64 17.50 -13.13
N GLY A 177 9.47 18.01 -13.55
CA GLY A 177 8.31 17.20 -13.93
C GLY A 177 8.58 16.30 -15.15
N ARG A 178 9.24 16.86 -16.18
CA ARG A 178 9.68 16.08 -17.35
C ARG A 178 10.73 15.02 -16.99
N ALA A 179 11.70 15.40 -16.16
CA ALA A 179 12.78 14.51 -15.75
C ALA A 179 12.26 13.33 -14.93
N ILE A 180 11.41 13.57 -13.92
CA ILE A 180 10.89 12.49 -13.07
C ILE A 180 9.95 11.55 -13.85
N TRP A 181 9.17 12.08 -14.79
CA TRP A 181 8.36 11.25 -15.69
C TRP A 181 9.25 10.29 -16.47
N ARG A 182 10.29 10.81 -17.13
CA ARG A 182 11.25 9.99 -17.88
C ARG A 182 11.93 8.95 -16.97
N ASP A 183 12.42 9.40 -15.84
CA ASP A 183 13.26 8.61 -14.93
C ASP A 183 12.46 7.50 -14.20
N VAL A 184 11.17 7.70 -13.93
CA VAL A 184 10.32 6.70 -13.25
C VAL A 184 9.42 5.92 -14.20
N VAL A 185 9.01 6.48 -15.35
CA VAL A 185 7.99 5.86 -16.22
C VAL A 185 8.56 5.37 -17.55
N GLU A 186 9.60 5.99 -18.09
CA GLU A 186 10.05 5.74 -19.48
C GLU A 186 11.36 4.97 -19.59
N ARG A 187 12.20 5.04 -18.55
CA ARG A 187 13.54 4.44 -18.52
C ARG A 187 13.65 3.50 -17.32
N PRO A 188 14.46 2.44 -17.41
CA PRO A 188 14.76 1.61 -16.24
C PRO A 188 15.23 2.47 -15.06
N ILE A 189 14.63 2.27 -13.89
CA ILE A 189 14.85 3.12 -12.72
C ILE A 189 16.31 3.08 -12.24
N GLY A 190 17.03 1.98 -12.48
CA GLY A 190 18.45 1.84 -12.19
C GLY A 190 19.30 2.94 -12.83
N GLU A 191 19.02 3.30 -14.08
CA GLU A 191 19.75 4.37 -14.78
C GLU A 191 19.62 5.73 -14.08
N ALA A 192 18.46 6.02 -13.49
CA ALA A 192 18.23 7.26 -12.76
C ALA A 192 18.94 7.25 -11.40
N ILE A 193 18.87 6.12 -10.69
CA ILE A 193 19.51 5.91 -9.40
C ILE A 193 21.04 6.03 -9.53
N GLU A 194 21.65 5.31 -10.47
CA GLU A 194 23.10 5.29 -10.67
C GLU A 194 23.67 6.64 -11.09
N ARG A 195 22.97 7.34 -12.00
CA ARG A 195 23.36 8.66 -12.48
C ARG A 195 23.35 9.72 -11.38
N ARG A 196 22.47 9.56 -10.39
CA ARG A 196 22.13 10.61 -9.43
C ARG A 196 22.86 10.49 -8.10
N PHE A 197 23.04 9.26 -7.61
CA PHE A 197 23.65 9.00 -6.31
C PHE A 197 25.05 8.43 -6.49
N ARG A 198 25.99 8.85 -5.64
CA ARG A 198 27.39 8.41 -5.64
C ARG A 198 27.61 7.20 -4.75
N SER A 199 26.99 7.19 -3.57
CA SER A 199 27.13 6.11 -2.61
C SER A 199 26.27 4.92 -3.01
N ASP A 200 26.90 3.75 -3.14
CA ASP A 200 26.17 2.50 -3.40
C ASP A 200 25.19 2.14 -2.28
N LEU A 201 25.48 2.57 -1.04
CA LEU A 201 24.55 2.43 0.08
C LEU A 201 23.28 3.26 -0.16
N VAL A 202 23.42 4.52 -0.59
CA VAL A 202 22.28 5.39 -0.91
C VAL A 202 21.51 4.87 -2.11
N ARG A 203 22.21 4.41 -3.17
CA ARG A 203 21.59 3.74 -4.33
C ARG A 203 20.74 2.55 -3.89
N GLY A 204 21.27 1.69 -3.03
CA GLY A 204 20.55 0.54 -2.49
C GLY A 204 19.32 0.93 -1.67
N VAL A 205 19.40 2.00 -0.88
CA VAL A 205 18.25 2.52 -0.13
C VAL A 205 17.13 2.97 -1.07
N VAL A 206 17.44 3.76 -2.10
CA VAL A 206 16.43 4.21 -3.08
C VAL A 206 15.89 3.04 -3.91
N ALA A 207 16.77 2.12 -4.33
CA ALA A 207 16.39 0.94 -5.11
C ALA A 207 15.49 -0.05 -4.35
N THR A 208 15.48 -0.01 -3.01
CA THR A 208 14.66 -0.90 -2.20
C THR A 208 13.17 -0.77 -2.55
N ASP A 209 12.68 0.46 -2.74
CA ASP A 209 11.28 0.71 -3.13
C ASP A 209 10.93 0.15 -4.53
N ALA A 210 11.95 -0.09 -5.38
CA ALA A 210 11.78 -0.67 -6.71
C ALA A 210 11.79 -2.21 -6.72
N LEU A 211 12.18 -2.85 -5.62
CA LEU A 211 12.43 -4.30 -5.58
C LEU A 211 11.53 -5.06 -4.59
N ILE A 212 10.95 -4.39 -3.58
CA ILE A 212 10.14 -5.04 -2.54
C ILE A 212 9.03 -5.92 -3.15
N GLY A 213 9.11 -7.22 -2.84
CA GLY A 213 8.11 -8.21 -3.26
C GLY A 213 8.19 -8.63 -4.73
N THR A 214 9.29 -8.31 -5.42
CA THR A 214 9.49 -8.66 -6.83
C THR A 214 10.82 -9.40 -7.05
N PHE A 215 10.93 -10.08 -8.19
CA PHE A 215 12.21 -10.57 -8.73
C PHE A 215 12.66 -9.71 -9.91
N ALA A 216 12.27 -8.44 -9.92
CA ALA A 216 12.62 -7.51 -10.99
C ALA A 216 14.11 -7.17 -10.95
N ASP A 217 14.64 -6.80 -12.10
CA ASP A 217 15.99 -6.26 -12.27
C ASP A 217 15.87 -4.76 -12.59
N LEU A 218 16.82 -3.96 -12.09
CA LEU A 218 16.71 -2.49 -12.13
C LEU A 218 16.97 -1.89 -13.53
N ASP A 219 17.60 -2.65 -14.42
CA ASP A 219 18.21 -2.14 -15.65
C ASP A 219 17.62 -2.76 -16.93
N SER A 220 16.98 -3.92 -16.82
CA SER A 220 16.52 -4.69 -17.99
C SER A 220 15.13 -4.34 -18.51
N ASP A 221 14.18 -4.01 -17.63
CA ASP A 221 12.82 -3.62 -18.00
C ASP A 221 12.17 -2.64 -17.01
N LEU A 222 10.86 -2.37 -17.19
CA LEU A 222 10.11 -1.43 -16.35
C LEU A 222 9.34 -2.11 -15.20
N ALA A 223 9.63 -3.36 -14.84
CA ALA A 223 9.00 -4.04 -13.72
C ALA A 223 9.38 -3.40 -12.39
N ALA A 224 10.66 -3.07 -12.21
CA ALA A 224 11.15 -2.34 -11.04
C ALA A 224 10.51 -0.95 -10.93
N ASN A 225 10.35 -0.25 -12.05
CA ASN A 225 9.67 1.05 -12.12
C ASN A 225 8.21 0.98 -11.62
N ARG A 226 7.46 -0.06 -12.00
CA ARG A 226 6.07 -0.25 -11.53
C ARG A 226 6.01 -0.49 -10.03
N CYS A 227 6.95 -1.27 -9.49
CA CYS A 227 7.08 -1.50 -8.06
C CYS A 227 7.41 -0.19 -7.32
N TYR A 228 8.41 0.55 -7.82
CA TYR A 228 8.80 1.85 -7.28
C TYR A 228 7.61 2.81 -7.23
N LEU A 229 6.88 2.91 -8.35
CA LEU A 229 5.71 3.78 -8.45
C LEU A 229 4.65 3.47 -7.39
N TYR A 230 4.28 2.20 -7.20
CA TYR A 230 3.33 1.79 -6.16
C TYR A 230 3.82 2.19 -4.75
N HIS A 231 5.13 2.14 -4.49
CA HIS A 231 5.67 2.46 -3.17
C HIS A 231 5.71 3.95 -2.83
N VAL A 232 5.80 4.83 -3.84
CA VAL A 232 6.07 6.25 -3.62
C VAL A 232 4.90 7.20 -3.92
N ILE A 233 3.75 6.69 -4.38
CA ILE A 233 2.59 7.54 -4.71
C ILE A 233 1.50 7.57 -3.63
N GLY A 234 1.62 6.76 -2.59
CA GLY A 234 0.62 6.62 -1.52
C GLY A 234 0.09 7.95 -1.01
N GLY A 235 -1.23 8.13 -1.00
CA GLY A 235 -1.88 9.35 -0.49
C GLY A 235 -1.48 10.67 -1.18
N GLY A 236 -0.76 10.62 -2.31
CA GLY A 236 -0.20 11.79 -3.00
C GLY A 236 1.09 12.32 -2.38
N THR A 237 1.63 11.63 -1.38
CA THR A 237 2.85 12.03 -0.65
C THR A 237 3.92 10.93 -0.62
N GLY A 238 3.54 9.67 -0.87
CA GLY A 238 4.41 8.50 -0.78
C GLY A 238 4.54 7.93 0.63
N ASP A 239 3.74 8.43 1.57
CA ASP A 239 3.89 8.06 2.97
C ASP A 239 3.29 6.70 3.30
N TRP A 240 3.91 6.06 4.29
CA TRP A 240 3.47 4.79 4.84
C TRP A 240 3.08 4.95 6.31
N ASP A 241 1.78 4.91 6.58
CA ASP A 241 1.21 5.06 7.91
C ASP A 241 0.95 3.72 8.58
N VAL A 242 0.92 3.73 9.91
CA VAL A 242 0.58 2.57 10.74
C VAL A 242 -0.84 2.76 11.28
N PRO A 243 -1.77 1.82 11.03
CA PRO A 243 -3.08 1.87 11.66
C PRO A 243 -2.97 1.51 13.15
N VAL A 244 -3.56 2.35 14.01
CA VAL A 244 -3.69 2.04 15.44
C VAL A 244 -4.56 0.80 15.60
N GLY A 245 -4.07 -0.22 16.31
CA GLY A 245 -4.70 -1.54 16.38
C GLY A 245 -4.29 -2.52 15.27
N GLY A 246 -3.37 -2.11 14.39
CA GLY A 246 -2.83 -2.91 13.28
C GLY A 246 -3.80 -3.04 12.11
N MET A 247 -3.42 -3.80 11.07
CA MET A 247 -4.22 -3.92 9.85
C MET A 247 -5.63 -4.51 10.09
N GLY A 248 -5.82 -5.28 11.16
CA GLY A 248 -7.12 -5.74 11.61
C GLY A 248 -8.11 -4.61 11.95
N ALA A 249 -7.63 -3.41 12.27
CA ALA A 249 -8.48 -2.22 12.42
C ALA A 249 -9.02 -1.75 11.05
N VAL A 250 -8.18 -1.78 10.01
CA VAL A 250 -8.55 -1.41 8.63
C VAL A 250 -9.62 -2.36 8.07
N SER A 251 -9.36 -3.67 8.11
CA SER A 251 -10.34 -4.65 7.67
C SER A 251 -11.59 -4.67 8.56
N GLY A 252 -11.45 -4.43 9.86
CA GLY A 252 -12.56 -4.29 10.80
C GLY A 252 -13.49 -3.13 10.43
N ALA A 253 -12.94 -1.95 10.16
CA ALA A 253 -13.70 -0.78 9.74
C ALA A 253 -14.41 -1.00 8.40
N LEU A 254 -13.73 -1.64 7.42
CA LEU A 254 -14.34 -2.01 6.15
C LEU A 254 -15.49 -3.02 6.33
N ALA A 255 -15.32 -4.01 7.20
CA ALA A 255 -16.35 -4.98 7.52
C ALA A 255 -17.55 -4.35 8.27
N ALA A 256 -17.30 -3.36 9.13
CA ALA A 256 -18.35 -2.57 9.76
C ALA A 256 -19.14 -1.77 8.71
N ALA A 257 -18.45 -1.01 7.86
CA ALA A 257 -19.07 -0.25 6.78
C ALA A 257 -19.89 -1.14 5.82
N ALA A 258 -19.42 -2.37 5.54
CA ALA A 258 -20.17 -3.34 4.75
C ALA A 258 -21.48 -3.78 5.43
N ARG A 259 -21.42 -4.12 6.72
CA ARG A 259 -22.61 -4.50 7.51
C ARG A 259 -23.59 -3.35 7.67
N ASP A 260 -23.10 -2.14 7.94
CA ASP A 260 -23.92 -0.94 8.08
C ASP A 260 -24.64 -0.59 6.76
N GLY A 261 -24.00 -0.90 5.63
CA GLY A 261 -24.62 -0.83 4.30
C GLY A 261 -25.65 -1.93 4.03
N GLY A 262 -25.76 -2.95 4.87
CA GLY A 262 -26.69 -4.08 4.73
C GLY A 262 -26.10 -5.35 4.13
N ALA A 263 -24.78 -5.42 3.90
CA ALA A 263 -24.15 -6.65 3.40
C ALA A 263 -24.14 -7.75 4.47
N GLN A 264 -24.44 -8.98 4.05
CA GLN A 264 -24.29 -10.16 4.91
C GLN A 264 -22.89 -10.75 4.72
N LEU A 265 -22.12 -10.84 5.81
CA LEU A 265 -20.77 -11.41 5.79
C LEU A 265 -20.80 -12.78 6.48
N VAL A 266 -20.60 -13.85 5.70
CA VAL A 266 -20.66 -15.24 6.18
C VAL A 266 -19.26 -15.83 6.15
N THR A 267 -18.72 -16.14 7.33
CA THR A 267 -17.42 -16.79 7.51
C THR A 267 -17.58 -18.30 7.65
N SER A 268 -16.47 -19.04 7.62
CA SER A 268 -16.44 -20.51 7.57
C SER A 268 -17.24 -21.10 6.40
N ALA A 269 -17.43 -20.31 5.33
CA ALA A 269 -18.19 -20.66 4.15
C ALA A 269 -17.23 -20.86 2.97
N ARG A 270 -16.70 -22.08 2.84
CA ARG A 270 -15.85 -22.45 1.71
C ARG A 270 -16.69 -22.64 0.45
N VAL A 271 -16.51 -21.75 -0.52
CA VAL A 271 -17.05 -21.94 -1.88
C VAL A 271 -16.19 -22.95 -2.64
N SER A 272 -16.82 -24.02 -3.12
CA SER A 272 -16.15 -25.10 -3.88
C SER A 272 -16.34 -24.97 -5.40
N ALA A 273 -17.43 -24.35 -5.85
CA ALA A 273 -17.75 -24.16 -7.25
C ALA A 273 -18.65 -22.93 -7.44
N VAL A 274 -18.60 -22.35 -8.64
CA VAL A 274 -19.55 -21.35 -9.13
C VAL A 274 -20.15 -21.88 -10.42
N THR A 275 -21.47 -22.06 -10.43
CA THR A 275 -22.20 -22.55 -11.60
C THR A 275 -22.87 -21.36 -12.30
N PRO A 276 -22.63 -21.12 -13.60
CA PRO A 276 -23.37 -20.11 -14.34
C PRO A 276 -24.87 -20.42 -14.33
N GLY A 277 -25.70 -19.40 -14.08
CA GLY A 277 -27.15 -19.54 -14.26
C GLY A 277 -27.50 -19.81 -15.72
N VAL A 278 -28.53 -20.62 -15.94
CA VAL A 278 -29.17 -20.74 -17.27
C VAL A 278 -29.92 -19.43 -17.49
N ARG A 279 -29.55 -18.64 -18.50
CA ARG A 279 -30.30 -17.45 -18.90
C ARG A 279 -31.59 -17.84 -19.62
#